data_AF-A0A5F2GZM0-F1
#
_entry.id   AF-A0A5F2GZM0-F1
#
_cell.length_a   1.000
_cell.length_b   1.000
_cell.length_c   1.000
_cell.angle_alpha   90.00
_cell.angle_beta   90.00
_cell.angle_gamma   90.00
#
_symmetry.space_group_name_H-M   'P 1'
#
loop_
_entity.id
_entity.type
_entity.pdbx_description
1 polymer ?
#
loop_
_entity_poly.entity_id
_entity_poly.type
_entity_poly.pdbx_seq_one_letter_code
_entity_poly.pdbx_strand_id
1 'polypeptide(L)' 'MDADRIVALVTAAGIELTDRRRNVKGDGWSLSFASGATVEVGDDGTVRVAGKGAKAVISLLDLSIPARGT' A
#
# COMPACT_ATOMS: atom_id res chain seq x y z
N MET A 1 7.58 -4.13 6.52
CA MET A 1 7.01 -4.88 5.37
C MET A 1 7.45 -4.18 4.11
N ASP A 2 7.95 -4.90 3.12
CA ASP A 2 8.64 -4.33 1.96
C ASP A 2 7.73 -4.29 0.73
N ALA A 3 8.02 -3.38 -0.20
CA ALA A 3 7.18 -3.12 -1.38
C ALA A 3 6.85 -4.39 -2.18
N ASP A 4 7.82 -5.28 -2.42
CA ASP A 4 7.61 -6.52 -3.17
C ASP A 4 6.61 -7.47 -2.48
N ARG A 5 6.64 -7.55 -1.15
CA ARG A 5 5.66 -8.35 -0.41
C ARG A 5 4.25 -7.77 -0.51
N ILE A 6 4.12 -6.43 -0.47
CA ILE A 6 2.84 -5.76 -0.66
C ILE A 6 2.28 -6.05 -2.05
N VAL A 7 3.10 -5.86 -3.08
CA VAL A 7 2.72 -6.12 -4.46
C VAL A 7 2.24 -7.56 -4.61
N ALA A 8 3.02 -8.54 -4.14
CA ALA A 8 2.66 -9.95 -4.27
C ALA A 8 1.31 -10.30 -3.61
N LEU A 9 1.04 -9.78 -2.40
CA LEU A 9 -0.22 -10.04 -1.71
C LEU A 9 -1.43 -9.41 -2.42
N VAL A 10 -1.28 -8.15 -2.85
CA VAL A 10 -2.39 -7.40 -3.47
C VAL A 10 -2.68 -7.93 -4.89
N THR A 11 -1.65 -8.29 -5.66
CA THR A 11 -1.84 -8.90 -6.99
C THR A 11 -2.35 -10.33 -6.92
N ALA A 12 -1.96 -11.12 -5.92
CA ALA A 12 -2.54 -12.44 -5.67
C ALA A 12 -4.05 -12.38 -5.38
N ALA A 13 -4.54 -11.25 -4.84
CA ALA A 13 -5.96 -10.99 -4.67
C ALA A 13 -6.66 -10.47 -5.94
N GLY A 14 -5.97 -10.45 -7.08
CA GLY A 14 -6.51 -9.99 -8.38
C GLY A 14 -6.54 -8.47 -8.56
N ILE A 15 -5.87 -7.70 -7.68
CA ILE A 15 -5.78 -6.25 -7.82
C ILE A 15 -4.44 -5.91 -8.47
N GLU A 16 -4.49 -5.45 -9.72
CA GLU A 16 -3.31 -5.12 -10.51
C GLU A 16 -2.54 -3.91 -9.96
N LEU A 17 -1.21 -3.98 -10.00
CA LEU A 17 -0.30 -2.86 -9.78
C LEU A 17 -0.22 -2.01 -11.04
N THR A 18 -0.58 -0.73 -10.94
CA THR A 18 -0.59 0.20 -12.08
C THR A 18 0.59 1.17 -12.10
N ASP A 19 1.22 1.41 -10.95
CA ASP A 19 2.44 2.23 -10.84
C ASP A 19 3.30 1.78 -9.65
N ARG A 20 4.62 1.80 -9.82
CA ARG A 20 5.62 1.63 -8.76
C ARG A 20 6.78 2.58 -9.01
N ARG A 21 7.05 3.45 -8.04
CA ARG A 21 8.16 4.39 -8.10
C ARG A 21 8.75 4.66 -6.72
N ARG A 22 9.99 5.14 -6.67
CA ARG A 22 10.54 5.71 -5.44
C ARG A 22 9.71 6.91 -5.02
N ASN A 23 9.44 7.04 -3.73
CA ASN A 23 8.77 8.22 -3.20
C ASN A 23 9.66 9.47 -3.35
N VAL A 24 9.08 10.66 -3.20
CA VAL A 24 9.81 11.94 -3.40
C VAL A 24 10.98 12.12 -2.44
N LYS A 25 10.88 11.54 -1.24
CA LYS A 25 11.93 11.58 -0.22
C LYS A 25 13.10 10.64 -0.52
N GLY A 26 12.91 9.70 -1.43
CA GLY A 26 13.89 8.68 -1.74
C GLY A 26 14.14 7.71 -0.58
N ASP A 27 13.21 7.56 0.35
CA ASP A 27 13.30 6.71 1.55
C ASP A 27 12.22 5.60 1.54
N GLY A 28 11.72 5.26 0.35
CA GLY A 28 10.69 4.26 0.20
C GLY A 28 10.08 4.22 -1.20
N TRP A 29 8.88 3.62 -1.28
CA TRP A 29 8.14 3.38 -2.51
C TRP A 29 6.70 3.90 -2.43
N SER A 30 6.24 4.47 -3.53
CA SER A 30 4.84 4.76 -3.80
C SER A 30 4.32 3.71 -4.78
N LEU A 31 3.23 3.03 -4.40
CA LEU A 31 2.56 2.00 -5.20
C LEU A 31 1.13 2.46 -5.52
N SER A 32 0.70 2.29 -6.76
CA SER A 32 -0.70 2.52 -7.16
C SER A 32 -1.31 1.24 -7.70
N PHE A 33 -2.56 0.98 -7.34
CA PHE A 33 -3.29 -0.22 -7.71
C PHE A 33 -4.56 0.12 -8.50
N ALA A 34 -5.00 -0.79 -9.37
CA ALA A 34 -6.19 -0.64 -10.21
C ALA A 34 -7.49 -0.45 -9.40
N SER A 35 -7.50 -0.83 -8.12
CA SER A 35 -8.59 -0.53 -7.17
C SER A 35 -8.72 0.96 -6.83
N GLY A 36 -7.77 1.80 -7.27
CA GLY A 36 -7.64 3.19 -6.87
C GLY A 36 -7.04 3.36 -5.47
N ALA A 37 -6.39 2.32 -4.93
CA ALA A 37 -5.59 2.40 -3.72
C ALA A 37 -4.18 2.90 -4.04
N THR A 38 -3.63 3.72 -3.14
CA THR A 38 -2.21 4.08 -3.12
C THR A 38 -1.61 3.56 -1.82
N VAL A 39 -0.43 2.95 -1.91
CA VAL A 39 0.33 2.46 -0.75
C VAL A 39 1.70 3.14 -0.73
N GLU A 40 2.00 3.81 0.36
CA GLU A 40 3.33 4.32 0.67
C GLU A 40 4.03 3.33 1.60
N VAL A 41 5.24 2.90 1.22
CA VAL A 41 6.08 1.97 1.97
C VAL A 41 7.39 2.67 2.29
N GLY A 42 7.68 2.91 3.56
CA GLY A 42 8.98 3.41 4.00
C GLY A 42 10.03 2.29 4.04
N ASP A 43 11.30 2.64 3.81
CA ASP A 43 12.45 1.73 3.98
C ASP A 43 12.61 1.30 5.46
N ASP A 44 11.99 2.04 6.39
CA ASP A 44 11.81 1.69 7.81
C ASP A 44 10.71 0.63 8.06
N GLY A 45 10.05 0.18 7.00
CA GLY A 45 8.98 -0.81 7.03
C GLY A 45 7.61 -0.25 7.38
N THR A 46 7.45 1.08 7.51
CA THR A 46 6.15 1.73 7.69
C THR A 46 5.29 1.60 6.44
N VAL A 47 3.97 1.43 6.63
CA VAL A 47 3.02 1.30 5.53
C VAL A 47 1.86 2.26 5.76
N ARG A 48 1.53 3.07 4.76
CA ARG A 48 0.34 3.92 4.75
C ARG A 48 -0.48 3.62 3.50
N VAL A 49 -1.79 3.42 3.68
CA VAL A 49 -2.71 3.12 2.58
C VAL A 49 -3.76 4.22 2.48
N ALA A 50 -4.02 4.70 1.27
CA ALA A 50 -5.00 5.74 0.97
C ALA A 50 -5.74 5.47 -0.35
N GLY A 51 -6.72 6.31 -0.69
CA GLY A 51 -7.51 6.21 -1.93
C GLY A 51 -8.76 5.33 -1.82
N LYS A 52 -9.48 5.20 -2.94
CA LYS A 52 -10.81 4.53 -3.00
C LYS A 52 -10.73 3.05 -2.62
N GLY A 53 -9.65 2.37 -3.02
CA GLY A 53 -9.43 0.95 -2.75
C GLY A 53 -8.77 0.65 -1.39
N ALA A 54 -8.52 1.68 -0.55
CA ALA A 54 -7.70 1.53 0.65
C ALA A 54 -8.20 0.45 1.60
N LYS A 55 -9.51 0.38 1.85
CA LYS A 55 -10.08 -0.60 2.79
C LYS A 55 -9.83 -2.05 2.35
N ALA A 56 -9.93 -2.33 1.05
CA ALA A 56 -9.66 -3.66 0.51
C ALA A 56 -8.18 -4.04 0.68
N VAL A 57 -7.27 -3.11 0.35
CA VAL A 57 -5.83 -3.33 0.52
C VAL A 57 -5.45 -3.49 2.00
N ILE A 58 -5.98 -2.66 2.89
CA ILE A 58 -5.74 -2.77 4.34
C ILE A 58 -6.14 -4.15 4.86
N SER A 59 -7.32 -4.64 4.50
CA SER A 59 -7.77 -5.99 4.88
C SER A 59 -6.85 -7.08 4.35
N LEU A 60 -6.39 -7.00 3.10
CA LEU A 60 -5.46 -7.98 2.52
C LEU A 60 -4.10 -8.00 3.21
N LEU A 61 -3.65 -6.84 3.66
CA LEU A 61 -2.37 -6.67 4.34
C LEU A 61 -2.47 -6.93 5.85
N ASP A 62 -3.66 -7.28 6.36
CA ASP A 62 -3.98 -7.43 7.78
C ASP A 62 -3.51 -6.23 8.62
N LEU A 63 -3.59 -5.03 8.03
CA LEU A 63 -3.16 -3.81 8.71
C LEU A 63 -4.26 -3.36 9.66
N SER A 64 -3.91 -3.18 10.93
CA SER A 64 -4.78 -2.48 11.86
C SER A 64 -4.90 -1.02 11.39
N ILE A 65 -6.12 -0.57 11.11
CA ILE A 65 -6.39 0.86 10.91
C ILE A 65 -6.24 1.49 12.29
N PRO A 66 -5.22 2.34 12.56
CA PRO A 66 -5.26 3.12 13.78
C PRO A 66 -6.55 3.92 13.73
N ALA A 67 -7.46 3.65 14.68
CA ALA A 67 -8.70 4.39 14.82
C ALA A 67 -8.32 5.87 14.85
N ARG A 68 -8.75 6.62 13.84
CA ARG A 68 -8.56 8.08 13.85
C ARG A 68 -9.38 8.56 15.04
N GLY A 69 -8.69 8.96 16.11
CA GLY A 69 -9.31 9.54 17.29
C GLY A 69 -10.29 10.62 16.87
N THR A 70 -11.46 10.57 17.49
CA THR A 70 -12.60 11.49 17.39
C THR A 70 -12.22 12.95 17.39
#